data_AF-A0A4U7F3N9-F1
#
_entry.id   AF-A0A4U7F3N9-F1
#
_cell.length_a   1.000
_cell.length_b   1.000
_cell.length_c   1.000
_cell.angle_alpha   90.00
_cell.angle_beta   90.00
_cell.angle_gamma   90.00
#
_symmetry.space_group_name_H-M   'P 1'
#
loop_
_entity.id
_entity.type
_entity.pdbx_description
1 polymer ?
#
loop_
_entity_poly.entity_id
_entity_poly.type
_entity_poly.pdbx_seq_one_letter_code
_entity_poly.pdbx_strand_id
1 'polypeptide(L)'
;MSVSQRIASDDQLARLLQIGIVLEEVVEARAHHHYQSLDAELDEEIETLLADAAEESADHRERLEALIEGLGVDSVPFDEIESLVDARYGRTQPDDFDGVLYDQLCNEETAYKFYDDLIEAIEASDAEFSIDRAELMETLRAIRADEAEGVSEVTEVMERR
;
A
#
# COMPACT_ATOMS: atom_id res chain seq x y z
N MET A 1 -14.39 0.45 -4.53
CA MET A 1 -15.32 1.59 -4.34
C MET A 1 -14.71 2.76 -5.05
N SER A 2 -15.47 3.58 -5.78
CA SER A 2 -14.92 4.68 -6.58
C SER A 2 -14.60 5.87 -5.67
N VAL A 3 -13.36 6.32 -5.61
CA VAL A 3 -12.90 7.54 -4.90
C VAL A 3 -13.35 8.81 -5.64
N SER A 4 -14.51 8.79 -6.31
CA SER A 4 -14.99 9.91 -7.13
C SER A 4 -15.58 11.07 -6.31
N GLN A 5 -15.24 11.16 -5.02
CA GLN A 5 -15.59 12.31 -4.20
C GLN A 5 -14.53 13.38 -4.45
N ARG A 6 -14.93 14.54 -5.01
CA ARG A 6 -14.00 15.65 -5.27
C ARG A 6 -13.24 15.99 -3.99
N ILE A 7 -11.93 15.83 -4.03
CA ILE A 7 -11.02 16.28 -2.98
C ILE A 7 -11.07 17.81 -2.98
N ALA A 8 -11.55 18.40 -1.91
CA ALA A 8 -11.84 19.83 -1.82
C ALA A 8 -11.14 20.52 -0.63
N SER A 9 -10.42 19.78 0.21
CA SER A 9 -9.70 20.32 1.37
C SER A 9 -8.51 19.45 1.79
N ASP A 10 -7.60 20.03 2.58
CA ASP A 10 -6.48 19.32 3.21
C ASP A 10 -6.97 18.15 4.08
N ASP A 11 -8.04 18.33 4.86
CA ASP A 11 -8.61 17.25 5.69
C ASP A 11 -9.03 16.01 4.86
N GLN A 12 -9.54 16.25 3.64
CA GLN A 12 -9.96 15.17 2.76
C GLN A 12 -8.76 14.49 2.11
N LEU A 13 -7.75 15.27 1.71
CA LEU A 13 -6.50 14.73 1.19
C LEU A 13 -5.77 13.91 2.27
N ALA A 14 -5.61 14.46 3.47
CA ALA A 14 -4.98 13.77 4.61
C ALA A 14 -5.68 12.44 4.91
N ARG A 15 -7.02 12.39 4.88
CA ARG A 15 -7.77 11.14 5.07
C ARG A 15 -7.47 10.11 3.99
N LEU A 16 -7.30 10.53 2.74
CA LEU A 16 -6.95 9.61 1.65
C LEU A 16 -5.50 9.13 1.80
N LEU A 17 -4.57 10.01 2.15
CA LEU A 17 -3.18 9.61 2.44
C LEU A 17 -3.10 8.63 3.62
N GLN A 18 -3.91 8.81 4.66
CA GLN A 18 -4.03 7.87 5.78
C GLN A 18 -4.58 6.51 5.34
N ILE A 19 -5.49 6.47 4.34
CA ILE A 19 -5.93 5.20 3.74
C ILE A 19 -4.78 4.54 2.98
N GLY A 20 -3.94 5.32 2.27
CA GLY A 20 -2.71 4.83 1.66
C GLY A 20 -1.80 4.15 2.69
N ILE A 21 -1.50 4.85 3.80
CA ILE A 21 -0.71 4.29 4.91
C ILE A 21 -1.28 2.93 5.37
N VAL A 22 -2.59 2.85 5.62
CA VAL A 22 -3.24 1.59 6.03
C VAL A 22 -3.03 0.47 5.01
N LEU A 23 -3.06 0.77 3.71
CA LEU A 23 -2.85 -0.24 2.67
C LEU A 23 -1.40 -0.76 2.69
N GLU A 24 -0.43 0.14 2.81
CA GLU A 24 1.00 -0.23 2.95
C GLU A 24 1.24 -1.07 4.22
N GLU A 25 0.63 -0.69 5.33
CA GLU A 25 0.74 -1.45 6.59
C GLU A 25 0.20 -2.87 6.44
N VAL A 26 -0.87 -3.05 5.65
CA VAL A 26 -1.42 -4.37 5.34
C VAL A 26 -0.42 -5.18 4.52
N VAL A 27 0.19 -4.60 3.48
CA VAL A 27 1.18 -5.30 2.65
C VAL A 27 2.36 -5.75 3.51
N GLU A 28 2.97 -4.84 4.27
CA GLU A 28 4.11 -5.10 5.15
C GLU A 28 3.82 -6.18 6.19
N ALA A 29 2.72 -6.03 6.94
CA ALA A 29 2.35 -6.98 8.00
C ALA A 29 2.10 -8.38 7.43
N ARG A 30 1.50 -8.48 6.25
CA ARG A 30 1.20 -9.77 5.61
C ARG A 30 2.45 -10.43 5.04
N ALA A 31 3.34 -9.66 4.43
CA ALA A 31 4.63 -10.17 3.98
C ALA A 31 5.44 -10.75 5.16
N HIS A 32 5.50 -10.04 6.29
CA HIS A 32 6.12 -10.54 7.52
C HIS A 32 5.41 -11.78 8.09
N HIS A 33 4.09 -11.83 8.08
CA HIS A 33 3.34 -12.98 8.55
C HIS A 33 3.61 -14.23 7.69
N HIS A 34 3.65 -14.08 6.36
CA HIS A 34 3.95 -15.18 5.44
C HIS A 34 5.36 -15.74 5.66
N TYR A 35 6.34 -14.88 5.93
CA TYR A 35 7.70 -15.28 6.33
C TYR A 35 7.72 -16.15 7.59
N GLN A 36 6.88 -15.83 8.59
CA GLN A 36 6.87 -16.52 9.89
C GLN A 36 6.02 -17.80 9.92
N SER A 37 5.03 -17.91 9.03
CA SER A 37 3.97 -18.92 9.13
C SER A 37 4.23 -20.19 8.34
N LEU A 38 5.17 -20.17 7.40
CA LEU A 38 5.50 -21.34 6.60
C LEU A 38 6.46 -22.26 7.36
N ASP A 39 5.98 -23.47 7.69
CA ASP A 39 6.76 -24.54 8.36
C ASP A 39 7.88 -25.14 7.45
N ALA A 40 7.83 -24.84 6.14
CA ALA A 40 8.84 -25.24 5.15
C ALA A 40 9.73 -24.05 4.79
N GLU A 41 11.00 -24.30 4.45
CA GLU A 41 11.88 -23.27 3.86
C GLU A 41 11.16 -22.65 2.65
N LEU A 42 10.89 -21.35 2.73
CA LEU A 42 10.41 -20.55 1.61
C LEU A 42 11.38 -20.70 0.44
N ASP A 43 10.84 -20.69 -0.77
CA ASP A 43 11.68 -20.52 -1.94
C ASP A 43 12.40 -19.17 -1.83
N GLU A 44 13.72 -19.14 -2.02
CA GLU A 44 14.55 -17.94 -1.91
C GLU A 44 14.00 -16.77 -2.75
N GLU A 45 13.36 -17.08 -3.88
CA GLU A 45 12.72 -16.08 -4.74
C GLU A 45 11.47 -15.45 -4.10
N ILE A 46 10.63 -16.26 -3.44
CA ILE A 46 9.44 -15.76 -2.72
C ILE A 46 9.88 -15.01 -1.47
N GLU A 47 10.91 -15.51 -0.77
CA GLU A 47 11.46 -14.85 0.41
C GLU A 47 11.96 -13.43 0.08
N THR A 48 12.72 -13.30 -1.02
CA THR A 48 13.22 -12.01 -1.50
C THR A 48 12.06 -11.07 -1.86
N LEU A 49 11.08 -11.56 -2.64
CA LEU A 49 9.91 -10.78 -3.03
C LEU A 49 9.13 -10.25 -1.82
N LEU A 50 8.90 -11.07 -0.80
CA LEU A 50 8.19 -10.65 0.41
C LEU A 50 9.01 -9.66 1.24
N ALA A 51 10.33 -9.83 1.30
CA ALA A 51 11.20 -8.90 2.00
C ALA A 51 11.22 -7.52 1.31
N ASP A 52 11.34 -7.50 0.00
CA ASP A 52 11.36 -6.28 -0.82
C ASP A 52 10.02 -5.54 -0.70
N ALA A 53 8.88 -6.26 -0.80
CA ALA A 53 7.56 -5.66 -0.62
C ALA A 53 7.37 -5.05 0.79
N ALA A 54 7.89 -5.70 1.84
CA ALA A 54 7.80 -5.14 3.19
C ALA A 54 8.66 -3.89 3.36
N GLU A 55 9.86 -3.85 2.79
CA GLU A 55 10.75 -2.68 2.82
C GLU A 55 10.16 -1.51 2.02
N GLU A 56 9.65 -1.79 0.82
CA GLU A 56 9.01 -0.81 -0.05
C GLU A 56 7.76 -0.18 0.60
N SER A 57 6.85 -1.00 1.14
CA SER A 57 5.68 -0.48 1.85
C SER A 57 6.05 0.36 3.07
N ALA A 58 7.09 -0.01 3.82
CA ALA A 58 7.57 0.83 4.92
C ALA A 58 8.06 2.20 4.43
N ASP A 59 8.84 2.24 3.34
CA ASP A 59 9.27 3.47 2.68
C ASP A 59 8.09 4.32 2.17
N HIS A 60 7.07 3.68 1.60
CA HIS A 60 5.84 4.36 1.15
C HIS A 60 5.12 5.04 2.31
N ARG A 61 5.01 4.38 3.47
CA ARG A 61 4.42 4.97 4.68
C ARG A 61 5.15 6.21 5.13
N GLU A 62 6.48 6.16 5.22
CA GLU A 62 7.28 7.32 5.64
C GLU A 62 7.06 8.52 4.71
N ARG A 63 7.00 8.28 3.39
CA ARG A 63 6.71 9.32 2.39
C ARG A 63 5.31 9.91 2.58
N LEU A 64 4.30 9.08 2.84
CA LEU A 64 2.92 9.53 3.08
C LEU A 64 2.76 10.29 4.40
N GLU A 65 3.44 9.86 5.46
CA GLU A 65 3.46 10.53 6.75
C GLU A 65 4.03 11.96 6.63
N ALA A 66 5.12 12.12 5.87
CA ALA A 66 5.70 13.44 5.59
C ALA A 66 4.73 14.37 4.85
N LEU A 67 3.94 13.84 3.90
CA LEU A 67 2.90 14.61 3.21
C LEU A 67 1.77 15.02 4.17
N ILE A 68 1.35 14.13 5.07
CA ILE A 68 0.30 14.41 6.08
C ILE A 68 0.78 15.48 7.07
N GLU A 69 2.03 15.41 7.54
CA GLU A 69 2.63 16.43 8.41
C GLU A 69 2.57 17.81 7.73
N GLY A 70 2.88 17.87 6.44
CA GLY A 70 2.78 19.10 5.64
C GLY A 70 1.37 19.69 5.54
N LEU A 71 0.32 18.87 5.67
CA LEU A 71 -1.08 19.30 5.69
C LEU A 71 -1.53 19.82 7.08
N GLY A 72 -0.71 19.64 8.12
CA GLY A 72 -1.01 20.08 9.48
C GLY A 72 -2.13 19.28 10.16
N VAL A 73 -2.34 18.03 9.73
CA VAL A 73 -3.33 17.10 10.29
C VAL A 73 -2.62 16.03 11.10
N ASP A 74 -3.18 15.66 12.26
CA ASP A 74 -2.64 14.56 13.07
C ASP A 74 -2.81 13.20 12.35
N SER A 75 -1.74 12.40 12.29
CA SER A 75 -1.77 11.02 11.75
C SER A 75 -2.34 10.02 12.77
N VAL A 76 -2.83 8.88 12.26
CA VAL A 76 -3.30 7.75 13.09
C VAL A 76 -2.10 6.81 13.32
N PRO A 77 -1.86 6.33 14.55
CA PRO A 77 -0.72 5.45 14.84
C PRO A 77 -0.92 4.00 14.33
N PHE A 78 0.19 3.39 13.86
CA PHE A 78 0.32 2.02 13.35
C PHE A 78 -0.36 0.94 14.20
N ASP A 79 -0.16 0.99 15.53
CA ASP A 79 -0.63 -0.05 16.47
C ASP A 79 -2.17 -0.19 16.50
N GLU A 80 -2.93 0.82 16.05
CA GLU A 80 -4.40 0.72 16.00
C GLU A 80 -4.91 -0.04 14.75
N ILE A 81 -4.10 -0.15 13.70
CA ILE A 81 -4.51 -0.68 12.40
C ILE A 81 -4.22 -2.18 12.27
N GLU A 82 -3.08 -2.67 12.78
CA GLU A 82 -2.70 -4.08 12.78
C GLU A 82 -3.85 -4.98 13.30
N SER A 83 -4.45 -4.60 14.44
CA SER A 83 -5.56 -5.34 15.06
C SER A 83 -6.86 -5.35 14.22
N LEU A 84 -7.09 -4.33 13.40
CA LEU A 84 -8.26 -4.21 12.52
C LEU A 84 -8.07 -5.00 11.22
N VAL A 85 -6.83 -5.03 10.71
CA VAL A 85 -6.43 -5.82 9.55
C VAL A 85 -6.54 -7.32 9.88
N ASP A 86 -5.98 -7.75 11.01
CA ASP A 86 -6.07 -9.14 11.49
C ASP A 86 -7.53 -9.60 11.64
N ALA A 87 -8.40 -8.78 12.22
CA ALA A 87 -9.81 -9.12 12.42
C ALA A 87 -10.61 -9.22 11.11
N ARG A 88 -10.20 -8.51 10.05
CA ARG A 88 -10.92 -8.42 8.78
C ARG A 88 -10.37 -9.40 7.73
N TYR A 89 -9.07 -9.61 7.70
CA TYR A 89 -8.33 -10.34 6.66
C TYR A 89 -7.65 -11.63 7.13
N GLY A 90 -7.49 -11.84 8.45
CA GLY A 90 -6.98 -13.09 9.04
C GLY A 90 -7.85 -14.33 8.81
N ARG A 91 -8.90 -14.24 7.98
CA ARG A 91 -9.71 -15.39 7.53
C ARG A 91 -9.20 -16.04 6.24
N THR A 92 -8.24 -15.43 5.57
CA THR A 92 -7.58 -15.96 4.38
C THR A 92 -6.14 -16.28 4.77
N GLN A 93 -5.97 -17.35 5.55
CA GLN A 93 -4.64 -17.89 5.82
C GLN A 93 -4.30 -18.74 4.59
N PRO A 94 -3.29 -18.38 3.79
CA PRO A 94 -2.90 -19.21 2.67
C PRO A 94 -2.26 -20.51 3.19
N ASP A 95 -2.72 -21.65 2.70
CA ASP A 95 -2.25 -22.98 3.13
C ASP A 95 -1.02 -23.47 2.33
N ASP A 96 -0.63 -22.75 1.27
CA ASP A 96 0.49 -23.06 0.38
C ASP A 96 1.09 -21.79 -0.29
N PHE A 97 2.20 -21.96 -1.03
CA PHE A 97 2.91 -20.87 -1.72
C PHE A 97 2.04 -20.15 -2.77
N ASP A 98 1.16 -20.87 -3.46
CA ASP A 98 0.26 -20.28 -4.46
C ASP A 98 -0.74 -19.33 -3.78
N GLY A 99 -1.20 -19.69 -2.58
CA GLY A 99 -1.98 -18.82 -1.73
C GLY A 99 -1.22 -17.56 -1.29
N VAL A 100 0.07 -17.68 -0.97
CA VAL A 100 0.93 -16.53 -0.58
C VAL A 100 1.11 -15.56 -1.76
N LEU A 101 1.45 -16.07 -2.94
CA LEU A 101 1.63 -15.22 -4.13
C LEU A 101 0.32 -14.58 -4.59
N TYR A 102 -0.79 -15.32 -4.58
CA TYR A 102 -2.10 -14.74 -4.89
C TYR A 102 -2.49 -13.65 -3.91
N ASP A 103 -2.18 -13.86 -2.63
CA ASP A 103 -2.44 -12.88 -1.60
C ASP A 103 -1.61 -11.61 -1.77
N GLN A 104 -0.31 -11.77 -2.02
CA GLN A 104 0.57 -10.64 -2.30
C GLN A 104 0.08 -9.86 -3.51
N LEU A 105 -0.18 -10.53 -4.65
CA LEU A 105 -0.70 -9.91 -5.86
C LEU A 105 -1.96 -9.08 -5.58
N CYS A 106 -2.88 -9.61 -4.78
CA CYS A 106 -4.12 -8.92 -4.43
C CYS A 106 -3.86 -7.63 -3.62
N ASN A 107 -2.87 -7.63 -2.73
CA ASN A 107 -2.53 -6.45 -1.95
C ASN A 107 -1.87 -5.39 -2.85
N GLU A 108 -0.87 -5.75 -3.66
CA GLU A 108 -0.20 -4.88 -4.64
C GLU A 108 -1.21 -4.24 -5.62
N GLU A 109 -2.10 -5.04 -6.23
CA GLU A 109 -3.12 -4.53 -7.15
C GLU A 109 -4.09 -3.56 -6.47
N THR A 110 -4.38 -3.79 -5.18
CA THR A 110 -5.28 -2.94 -4.41
C THR A 110 -4.64 -1.59 -4.12
N ALA A 111 -3.37 -1.58 -3.72
CA ALA A 111 -2.60 -0.37 -3.47
C ALA A 111 -2.34 0.41 -4.77
N TYR A 112 -1.85 -0.24 -5.83
CA TYR A 112 -1.72 0.34 -7.17
C TYR A 112 -3.00 1.07 -7.61
N LYS A 113 -4.14 0.39 -7.54
CA LYS A 113 -5.43 0.96 -7.96
C LYS A 113 -5.85 2.13 -7.08
N PHE A 114 -5.59 2.05 -5.78
CA PHE A 114 -5.88 3.15 -4.88
C PHE A 114 -5.10 4.41 -5.25
N TYR A 115 -3.79 4.29 -5.52
CA TYR A 115 -2.98 5.45 -5.93
C TYR A 115 -3.36 5.97 -7.31
N ASP A 116 -3.69 5.10 -8.25
CA ASP A 116 -4.24 5.49 -9.57
C ASP A 116 -5.50 6.36 -9.40
N ASP A 117 -6.48 5.88 -8.64
CA ASP A 117 -7.73 6.60 -8.36
C ASP A 117 -7.47 7.92 -7.59
N LEU A 118 -6.53 7.93 -6.64
CA LEU A 118 -6.17 9.11 -5.85
C LEU A 118 -5.52 10.20 -6.72
N ILE A 119 -4.56 9.80 -7.57
CA ILE A 119 -3.89 10.69 -8.52
C ILE A 119 -4.92 11.33 -9.45
N GLU A 120 -5.82 10.54 -10.04
CA GLU A 120 -6.89 11.05 -10.90
C GLU A 120 -7.80 12.05 -10.15
N ALA A 121 -8.16 11.74 -8.91
CA ALA A 121 -9.00 12.60 -8.08
C ALA A 121 -8.31 13.94 -7.73
N ILE A 122 -7.00 13.93 -7.47
CA ILE A 122 -6.21 15.13 -7.22
C ILE A 122 -6.07 15.95 -8.50
N GLU A 123 -5.80 15.33 -9.65
CA GLU A 123 -5.69 16.02 -10.94
C GLU A 123 -7.01 16.72 -11.33
N ALA A 124 -8.13 16.06 -11.08
CA ALA A 124 -9.47 16.62 -11.31
C ALA A 124 -9.89 17.68 -10.28
N SER A 125 -9.10 17.90 -9.22
CA SER A 125 -9.40 18.89 -8.18
C SER A 125 -8.86 20.28 -8.53
N ASP A 126 -9.69 21.29 -8.23
CA ASP A 126 -9.33 22.71 -8.25
C ASP A 126 -8.97 23.23 -6.83
N ALA A 127 -8.84 22.35 -5.83
CA ALA A 127 -8.52 22.74 -4.46
C ALA A 127 -7.07 23.26 -4.35
N GLU A 128 -6.87 24.27 -3.52
CA GLU A 128 -5.55 24.69 -3.07
C GLU A 128 -5.22 23.90 -1.79
N PHE A 129 -4.13 23.14 -1.83
CA PHE A 129 -3.62 22.39 -0.69
C PHE A 129 -2.54 23.19 0.03
N SER A 130 -2.35 22.91 1.33
CA SER A 130 -1.28 23.55 2.11
C SER A 130 0.13 23.08 1.70
N ILE A 131 0.24 21.93 1.04
CA ILE A 131 1.50 21.38 0.50
C ILE A 131 1.67 21.70 -0.99
N ASP A 132 2.92 21.61 -1.48
CA ASP A 132 3.19 21.79 -2.90
C ASP A 132 2.57 20.66 -3.74
N ARG A 133 1.71 21.04 -4.69
CA ARG A 133 1.00 20.06 -5.52
C ARG A 133 1.94 19.28 -6.45
N ALA A 134 3.04 19.88 -6.91
CA ALA A 134 3.96 19.16 -7.79
C ALA A 134 4.71 18.08 -7.00
N GLU A 135 5.17 18.40 -5.79
CA GLU A 135 5.82 17.45 -4.87
C GLU A 135 4.86 16.32 -4.46
N LEU A 136 3.62 16.64 -4.07
CA LEU A 136 2.58 15.64 -3.80
C LEU A 136 2.38 14.68 -4.98
N MET A 137 2.25 15.21 -6.18
CA MET A 137 2.00 14.41 -7.39
C MET A 137 3.21 13.60 -7.81
N GLU A 138 4.43 14.09 -7.57
CA GLU A 138 5.66 13.35 -7.81
C GLU A 138 5.74 12.14 -6.88
N THR A 139 5.57 12.35 -5.58
CA THR A 139 5.59 11.28 -4.57
C THR A 139 4.54 10.21 -4.84
N LEU A 140 3.27 10.59 -5.08
CA LEU A 140 2.20 9.62 -5.33
C LEU A 140 2.43 8.82 -6.63
N ARG A 141 3.01 9.44 -7.66
CA ARG A 141 3.32 8.74 -8.92
C ARG A 141 4.50 7.80 -8.79
N ALA A 142 5.49 8.14 -7.95
CA ALA A 142 6.58 7.24 -7.62
C ALA A 142 6.02 5.99 -6.94
N ILE A 143 5.24 6.17 -5.86
CA ILE A 143 4.58 5.07 -5.15
C ILE A 143 3.75 4.22 -6.14
N ARG A 144 2.86 4.83 -6.94
CA ARG A 144 2.08 4.09 -7.94
C ARG A 144 2.94 3.28 -8.93
N ALA A 145 4.13 3.77 -9.27
CA ALA A 145 5.02 3.07 -10.18
C ALA A 145 5.69 1.87 -9.49
N ASP A 146 6.13 2.07 -8.25
CA ASP A 146 6.69 1.04 -7.37
C ASP A 146 5.65 -0.11 -7.20
N GLU A 147 4.39 0.21 -6.85
CA GLU A 147 3.29 -0.77 -6.77
C GLU A 147 3.00 -1.51 -8.09
N ALA A 148 3.17 -0.83 -9.23
CA ALA A 148 2.97 -1.45 -10.55
C ALA A 148 4.11 -2.44 -10.88
N GLU A 149 5.32 -2.14 -10.42
CA GLU A 149 6.47 -3.04 -10.49
C GLU A 149 6.23 -4.25 -9.60
N GLY A 150 5.80 -4.07 -8.34
CA GLY A 150 5.41 -5.16 -7.43
C GLY A 150 4.37 -6.11 -8.02
N VAL A 151 3.29 -5.59 -8.62
CA VAL A 151 2.30 -6.42 -9.37
C VAL A 151 2.97 -7.25 -10.47
N SER A 152 3.89 -6.64 -11.24
CA SER A 152 4.59 -7.31 -12.34
C SER A 152 5.50 -8.42 -11.81
N GLU A 153 6.28 -8.15 -10.78
CA GLU A 153 7.20 -9.10 -10.17
C GLU A 153 6.48 -10.33 -9.62
N VAL A 154 5.40 -10.13 -8.86
CA VAL A 154 4.57 -11.24 -8.36
C VAL A 154 4.01 -12.07 -9.52
N THR A 155 3.50 -11.40 -10.56
CA THR A 155 2.95 -12.08 -11.75
C THR A 155 4.02 -12.92 -12.45
N GLU A 156 5.23 -12.39 -12.61
CA GLU A 156 6.36 -13.11 -13.23
C GLU A 156 6.81 -14.33 -12.42
N VAL A 157 6.78 -14.26 -11.08
CA VAL A 157 7.04 -15.42 -10.22
C VAL A 157 5.94 -16.48 -10.40
N MET A 158 4.67 -16.06 -10.44
CA MET A 158 3.54 -16.97 -10.64
C MET A 158 3.57 -17.67 -12.00
N GLU A 159 3.94 -16.96 -13.09
CA GLU A 159 3.99 -17.54 -14.44
C GLU A 159 5.10 -18.58 -14.64
N ARG A 160 6.15 -18.54 -13.81
CA ARG A 160 7.28 -19.48 -13.88
C ARG A 160 7.05 -20.78 -13.12
N ARG A 161 5.92 -20.92 -12.43
CA ARG A 161 5.53 -22.07 -11.61
C ARG A 161 4.41 -22.88 -12.28
#